data_AF-A0A6P0P391-F1
#
_entry.id   AF-A0A6P0P391-F1
#
_cell.length_a   1.000
_cell.length_b   1.000
_cell.length_c   1.000
_cell.angle_alpha   90.00
_cell.angle_beta   90.00
_cell.angle_gamma   90.00
#
_symmetry.space_group_name_H-M   'P 1'
#
loop_
_entity.id
_entity.type
_entity.pdbx_description
1 polymer ?
#
loop_
_entity_poly.entity_id
_entity_poly.type
_entity_poly.pdbx_seq_one_letter_code
_entity_poly.pdbx_strand_id
1 'polypeptide(L)'
;MIIKSQKISKIINYKYLNYIFSVSLYIAITKIISWAEVYLPGAGWVVLDLTSGFLTAENHIPLVCTPEPTAANPVRGTTEPSESNLEFSVTVSRYQEKPRPTKPYTEMQWQNINNLGREVEEKLRRLGLGLTTGGELTFISIDDFESPQWRVEALGDDKRRLAGELLDRLEKRFAKSGGLLHYGLGKWYPGEALPRWSLGCYWRKDGVPIWGDRSLIAEDSRDYGHTGKEAEIFIVLGTTLSSRFNSLGYDVARPLYVASLYWGRFAKGN
;
A
#
# COMPACT_ATOMS: atom_id res chain seq x y z
N MET A 1 -19.80 -24.47 -2.19
CA MET A 1 -19.57 -25.20 -3.45
C MET A 1 -18.77 -24.30 -4.37
N ILE A 2 -17.49 -24.63 -4.61
CA ILE A 2 -16.62 -23.86 -5.52
C ILE A 2 -16.91 -24.34 -6.94
N ILE A 3 -17.25 -23.44 -7.86
CA ILE A 3 -17.19 -23.72 -9.29
C ILE A 3 -16.31 -22.66 -9.98
N LYS A 4 -15.36 -23.20 -10.73
CA LYS A 4 -14.23 -22.59 -11.39
C LYS A 4 -14.62 -21.65 -12.52
N SER A 5 -13.74 -20.68 -12.73
CA SER A 5 -13.48 -19.95 -13.97
C SER A 5 -13.55 -20.85 -15.21
N GLN A 6 -14.32 -20.43 -16.20
CA GLN A 6 -14.12 -20.80 -17.61
C GLN A 6 -13.84 -19.54 -18.41
N LYS A 7 -12.63 -19.47 -18.99
CA LYS A 7 -12.35 -18.67 -20.18
C LYS A 7 -13.25 -19.17 -21.31
N ILE A 8 -14.10 -18.32 -21.86
CA ILE A 8 -14.65 -18.52 -23.21
C ILE A 8 -14.45 -17.23 -24.00
N SER A 9 -13.40 -17.27 -24.82
CA SER A 9 -13.23 -16.48 -26.03
C SER A 9 -14.28 -16.88 -27.06
N LYS A 10 -15.22 -15.98 -27.38
CA LYS A 10 -15.88 -15.92 -28.69
C LYS A 10 -16.46 -14.52 -28.89
N ILE A 11 -15.66 -13.70 -29.55
CA ILE A 11 -16.06 -12.43 -30.15
C ILE A 11 -17.04 -12.78 -31.27
N ILE A 12 -18.32 -12.43 -31.11
CA ILE A 12 -19.26 -12.38 -32.23
C ILE A 12 -19.37 -10.90 -32.62
N ASN A 13 -18.60 -10.54 -33.65
CA ASN A 13 -18.69 -9.27 -34.35
C ASN A 13 -20.02 -9.21 -35.12
N TYR A 14 -21.01 -8.49 -34.61
CA TYR A 14 -22.03 -7.92 -35.48
C TYR A 14 -21.53 -6.57 -35.97
N LYS A 15 -21.08 -6.58 -37.22
CA LYS A 15 -20.43 -5.49 -37.93
C LYS A 15 -21.46 -4.46 -38.40
N TYR A 16 -21.97 -3.63 -37.49
CA TYR A 16 -22.48 -2.28 -37.80
C TYR A 16 -22.28 -1.40 -36.56
N LEU A 17 -21.28 -0.51 -36.65
CA LEU A 17 -20.77 0.43 -35.63
C LEU A 17 -20.04 -0.22 -34.43
N ASN A 18 -18.90 0.37 -34.07
CA ASN A 18 -17.98 -0.06 -33.01
C ASN A 18 -18.57 0.15 -31.60
N TYR A 19 -19.69 -0.48 -31.29
CA TYR A 19 -20.36 -0.38 -30.01
C TYR A 19 -20.58 -1.78 -29.45
N ILE A 20 -19.98 -2.07 -28.28
CA ILE A 20 -20.34 -3.24 -27.49
C ILE A 20 -21.58 -2.85 -26.71
N PHE A 21 -22.68 -3.57 -26.92
CA PHE A 21 -23.92 -3.39 -26.19
C PHE A 21 -23.99 -4.41 -25.05
N SER A 22 -24.29 -3.94 -23.85
CA SER A 22 -24.71 -4.79 -22.72
C SER A 22 -26.09 -4.36 -22.26
N VAL A 23 -26.96 -5.33 -22.03
CA VAL A 23 -28.22 -5.16 -21.31
C VAL A 23 -28.00 -5.62 -19.90
N SER A 24 -28.47 -4.79 -18.99
CA SER A 24 -28.17 -4.98 -17.60
C SER A 24 -29.39 -4.67 -16.75
N LEU A 25 -29.61 -5.49 -15.73
CA LEU A 25 -30.71 -5.32 -14.78
C LEU A 25 -30.18 -4.51 -13.60
N TYR A 26 -30.92 -3.47 -13.23
CA TYR A 26 -30.51 -2.57 -12.17
C TYR A 26 -31.69 -2.18 -11.30
N ILE A 27 -31.40 -1.80 -10.05
CA ILE A 27 -32.38 -1.13 -9.20
C ILE A 27 -32.13 0.36 -9.29
N ALA A 28 -33.15 1.09 -9.72
CA ALA A 28 -33.24 2.54 -9.59
C ALA A 28 -34.58 2.84 -8.92
N ILE A 29 -34.56 3.58 -7.79
CA ILE A 29 -35.74 4.10 -7.10
C ILE A 29 -36.85 3.04 -6.97
N THR A 30 -36.62 2.05 -6.09
CA THR A 30 -37.56 0.97 -5.69
C THR A 30 -38.14 0.10 -6.82
N LYS A 31 -37.62 0.20 -8.05
CA LYS A 31 -38.03 -0.62 -9.18
C LYS A 31 -36.84 -1.28 -9.86
N ILE A 32 -37.09 -2.48 -10.37
CA ILE A 32 -36.18 -3.16 -11.29
C ILE A 32 -36.40 -2.56 -12.67
N ILE A 33 -35.35 -2.00 -13.26
CA ILE A 33 -35.35 -1.46 -14.62
C ILE A 33 -34.21 -2.07 -15.43
N SER A 34 -34.34 -1.98 -16.75
CA SER A 34 -33.31 -2.37 -17.70
C SER A 34 -32.79 -1.14 -18.43
N TRP A 35 -31.51 -1.14 -18.77
CA TRP A 35 -30.90 -0.06 -19.55
C TRP A 35 -29.90 -0.59 -20.56
N ALA A 36 -29.34 0.33 -21.36
CA ALA A 36 -28.30 0.03 -22.33
C ALA A 36 -26.94 0.58 -21.90
N GLU A 37 -25.90 -0.24 -22.00
CA GLU A 37 -24.51 0.18 -21.83
C GLU A 37 -23.79 0.12 -23.18
N VAL A 38 -23.00 1.15 -23.46
CA VAL A 38 -22.17 1.26 -24.66
C VAL A 38 -20.72 1.53 -24.29
N TYR A 39 -19.80 0.73 -24.83
CA TYR A 39 -18.37 1.01 -24.71
C TYR A 39 -17.93 2.05 -25.74
N LEU A 40 -17.38 3.17 -25.27
CA LEU A 40 -16.80 4.23 -26.10
C LEU A 40 -15.27 4.21 -25.94
N PRO A 41 -14.48 4.03 -27.02
CA PRO A 41 -13.02 4.09 -26.95
C PRO A 41 -12.53 5.40 -26.31
N GLY A 42 -11.70 5.30 -25.27
CA GLY A 42 -11.17 6.44 -24.52
C GLY A 42 -12.06 6.95 -23.38
N ALA A 43 -13.38 6.83 -23.49
CA ALA A 43 -14.33 7.24 -22.44
C ALA A 43 -14.81 6.07 -21.54
N GLY A 44 -14.61 4.82 -21.98
CA GLY A 44 -15.02 3.63 -21.24
C GLY A 44 -16.50 3.29 -21.44
N TRP A 45 -17.09 2.59 -20.47
CA TRP A 45 -18.50 2.23 -20.49
C TRP A 45 -19.38 3.42 -20.12
N VAL A 46 -20.28 3.79 -21.03
CA VAL A 46 -21.30 4.82 -20.84
C VAL A 46 -22.66 4.14 -20.79
N VAL A 47 -23.50 4.59 -19.86
CA VAL A 47 -24.73 3.92 -19.53
C VAL A 47 -25.91 4.86 -19.67
N LEU A 48 -26.92 4.40 -20.42
CA LEU A 48 -28.09 5.17 -20.82
C LEU A 48 -29.36 4.48 -20.33
N ASP A 49 -30.09 5.15 -19.43
CA ASP A 49 -31.44 4.73 -19.09
C ASP A 49 -32.41 5.24 -20.16
N LEU A 50 -32.78 4.35 -21.08
CA LEU A 50 -33.71 4.63 -22.16
C LEU A 50 -35.14 4.92 -21.66
N THR A 51 -35.47 4.53 -20.44
CA THR A 51 -36.79 4.79 -19.84
C THR A 51 -36.93 6.25 -19.42
N SER A 52 -35.84 6.83 -18.88
CA SER A 52 -35.83 8.22 -18.41
C SER A 52 -35.20 9.19 -19.40
N GLY A 53 -34.43 8.71 -20.39
CA GLY A 53 -33.69 9.52 -21.35
C GLY A 53 -32.42 10.15 -20.77
N PHE A 54 -31.97 9.74 -19.58
CA PHE A 54 -30.79 10.26 -18.89
C PHE A 54 -29.64 9.26 -18.86
N LEU A 55 -28.43 9.77 -18.63
CA LEU A 55 -27.29 8.94 -18.23
C LEU A 55 -27.53 8.40 -16.82
N THR A 56 -27.12 7.17 -16.56
CA THR A 56 -27.22 6.62 -15.20
C THR A 56 -26.22 7.32 -14.28
N ALA A 57 -26.68 7.61 -13.07
CA ALA A 57 -25.92 8.30 -12.03
C ALA A 57 -25.75 7.41 -10.79
N GLU A 58 -25.18 7.96 -9.72
CA GLU A 58 -24.81 7.26 -8.47
C GLU A 58 -25.95 6.51 -7.76
N ASN A 59 -27.20 6.78 -8.12
CA ASN A 59 -28.38 6.14 -7.55
C ASN A 59 -28.84 4.89 -8.31
N HIS A 60 -28.05 4.40 -9.28
CA HIS A 60 -28.35 3.17 -10.00
C HIS A 60 -27.37 2.04 -9.63
N ILE A 61 -27.89 0.87 -9.22
CA ILE A 61 -27.09 -0.23 -8.66
C ILE A 61 -27.10 -1.47 -9.58
N PRO A 62 -25.95 -1.93 -10.11
CA PRO A 62 -25.87 -3.09 -10.99
C PRO A 62 -26.28 -4.37 -10.31
N LEU A 63 -27.25 -5.08 -10.89
CA LEU A 63 -27.55 -6.46 -10.51
C LEU A 63 -26.92 -7.48 -11.46
N VAL A 64 -26.95 -7.22 -12.77
CA VAL A 64 -26.36 -8.08 -13.80
C VAL A 64 -25.98 -7.25 -15.02
N CYS A 65 -24.87 -7.56 -15.69
CA CYS A 65 -24.48 -6.98 -16.98
C CYS A 65 -24.21 -8.10 -17.98
N THR A 66 -24.92 -8.12 -19.12
CA THR A 66 -24.78 -9.17 -20.13
C THR A 66 -25.06 -8.64 -21.54
N PRO A 67 -24.30 -9.04 -22.57
CA PRO A 67 -24.63 -8.70 -23.96
C PRO A 67 -25.92 -9.38 -24.45
N GLU A 68 -26.41 -10.40 -23.74
CA GLU A 68 -27.62 -11.13 -24.08
C GLU A 68 -28.79 -10.74 -23.13
N PRO A 69 -29.84 -10.04 -23.61
CA PRO A 69 -30.92 -9.54 -22.75
C PRO A 69 -31.66 -10.63 -21.97
N THR A 70 -31.88 -11.79 -22.58
CA THR A 70 -32.55 -12.94 -21.94
C THR A 70 -31.75 -13.51 -20.77
N ALA A 71 -30.43 -13.30 -20.75
CA ALA A 71 -29.60 -13.72 -19.63
C ALA A 71 -29.79 -12.82 -18.39
N ALA A 72 -30.33 -11.60 -18.56
CA ALA A 72 -30.64 -10.67 -17.49
C ALA A 72 -32.05 -10.89 -16.87
N ASN A 73 -32.80 -11.89 -17.33
CA ASN A 73 -34.15 -12.15 -16.81
C ASN A 73 -34.11 -12.50 -15.31
N PRO A 74 -34.87 -11.79 -14.46
CA PRO A 74 -34.89 -12.07 -13.01
C PRO A 74 -35.55 -13.41 -12.66
N VAL A 75 -36.42 -13.92 -13.55
CA VAL A 75 -37.09 -15.21 -13.42
C VAL A 75 -36.99 -15.94 -14.77
N ARG A 76 -36.73 -17.24 -14.74
CA ARG A 76 -36.75 -18.13 -15.92
C ARG A 76 -37.80 -19.21 -15.71
N GLY A 77 -38.53 -19.56 -16.77
CA GLY A 77 -39.54 -20.61 -16.73
C GLY A 77 -40.40 -20.64 -17.97
N THR A 78 -41.41 -21.50 -17.95
CA THR A 78 -42.49 -21.57 -18.94
C THR A 78 -43.72 -20.82 -18.42
N THR A 79 -44.54 -20.29 -19.31
CA THR A 79 -45.80 -19.63 -18.95
C THR A 79 -46.98 -20.47 -19.41
N GLU A 80 -47.86 -20.83 -18.49
CA GLU A 80 -49.18 -21.41 -18.77
C GLU A 80 -50.24 -20.60 -18.00
N PRO A 81 -51.52 -20.62 -18.43
CA PRO A 81 -52.59 -19.97 -17.67
C PRO A 81 -52.62 -20.49 -16.23
N SER A 82 -52.51 -19.58 -15.26
CA SER A 82 -52.45 -19.91 -13.83
C SER A 82 -53.19 -18.84 -13.04
N GLU A 83 -53.95 -19.24 -12.03
CA GLU A 83 -54.64 -18.33 -11.09
C GLU A 83 -53.72 -17.86 -9.94
N SER A 84 -52.40 -18.04 -10.07
CA SER A 84 -51.44 -17.70 -9.03
C SER A 84 -51.24 -16.20 -8.90
N ASN A 85 -51.28 -15.68 -7.68
CA ASN A 85 -50.87 -14.32 -7.35
C ASN A 85 -49.38 -14.31 -7.00
N LEU A 86 -48.60 -13.48 -7.68
CA LEU A 86 -47.16 -13.37 -7.49
C LEU A 86 -46.83 -12.00 -6.88
N GLU A 87 -46.27 -12.01 -5.67
CA GLU A 87 -45.85 -10.80 -4.97
C GLU A 87 -44.33 -10.64 -5.07
N PHE A 88 -43.86 -9.41 -5.31
CA PHE A 88 -42.43 -9.09 -5.26
C PHE A 88 -42.19 -7.81 -4.46
N SER A 89 -41.05 -7.72 -3.79
CA SER A 89 -40.63 -6.55 -3.01
C SER A 89 -39.16 -6.25 -3.23
N VAL A 90 -38.84 -4.97 -3.42
CA VAL A 90 -37.47 -4.47 -3.56
C VAL A 90 -37.25 -3.39 -2.51
N THR A 91 -36.33 -3.65 -1.58
CA THR A 91 -35.94 -2.68 -0.54
C THR A 91 -34.50 -2.25 -0.76
N VAL A 92 -34.27 -0.94 -0.89
CA VAL A 92 -32.94 -0.35 -0.95
C VAL A 92 -32.81 0.63 0.22
N SER A 93 -31.74 0.48 1.00
CA SER A 93 -31.40 1.41 2.08
C SER A 93 -30.01 1.96 1.86
N ARG A 94 -29.82 3.25 2.13
CA ARG A 94 -28.50 3.87 2.12
C ARG A 94 -27.88 3.69 3.50
N TYR A 95 -26.74 3.02 3.57
CA TYR A 95 -25.95 3.02 4.80
C TYR A 95 -25.45 4.44 5.06
N GLN A 96 -25.49 4.88 6.32
CA GLN A 96 -25.15 6.26 6.70
C GLN A 96 -23.67 6.53 6.40
N GLU A 97 -23.39 7.11 5.24
CA GLU A 97 -22.05 7.53 4.89
C GLU A 97 -21.70 8.74 5.76
N LYS A 98 -20.72 8.57 6.66
CA LYS A 98 -20.24 9.69 7.46
C LYS A 98 -19.63 10.71 6.51
N PRO A 99 -20.07 11.98 6.53
CA PRO A 99 -19.56 12.98 5.62
C PRO A 99 -18.04 13.05 5.72
N ARG A 100 -17.36 12.90 4.59
CA ARG A 100 -15.93 13.20 4.52
C ARG A 100 -15.75 14.66 4.92
N PRO A 101 -14.81 15.00 5.82
CA PRO A 101 -14.58 16.40 6.18
C PRO A 101 -14.15 17.18 4.93
N THR A 102 -15.06 18.00 4.39
CA THR A 102 -14.78 18.92 3.28
C THR A 102 -14.36 20.30 3.77
N LYS A 103 -14.43 20.53 5.08
CA LYS A 103 -13.97 21.74 5.77
C LYS A 103 -13.17 21.35 7.02
N PRO A 104 -12.25 22.21 7.49
CA PRO A 104 -11.60 22.02 8.79
C PRO A 104 -12.62 21.85 9.92
N TYR A 105 -12.29 21.04 10.92
CA TYR A 105 -13.11 20.90 12.12
C TYR A 105 -13.26 22.25 12.83
N THR A 106 -14.45 22.51 13.39
CA THR A 106 -14.67 23.67 14.26
C THR A 106 -13.84 23.52 15.54
N GLU A 107 -13.58 24.64 16.22
CA GLU A 107 -12.84 24.63 17.49
C GLU A 107 -13.48 23.69 18.52
N MET A 108 -14.82 23.69 18.61
CA MET A 108 -15.56 22.79 19.50
C MET A 108 -15.39 21.31 19.12
N GLN A 109 -15.37 20.99 17.82
CA GLN A 109 -15.10 19.63 17.36
C GLN A 109 -13.67 19.20 17.69
N TRP A 110 -12.69 20.10 17.53
CA TRP A 110 -11.31 19.83 17.94
C TRP A 110 -11.16 19.59 19.43
N GLN A 111 -11.83 20.40 20.25
CA GLN A 111 -11.85 20.19 21.70
C GLN A 111 -12.47 18.85 22.08
N ASN A 112 -13.56 18.43 21.43
CA ASN A 112 -14.15 17.12 21.67
C ASN A 112 -13.22 15.97 21.28
N ILE A 113 -12.51 16.08 20.15
CA ILE A 113 -11.49 15.09 19.73
C ILE A 113 -10.36 15.01 20.77
N ASN A 114 -9.87 16.16 21.24
CA ASN A 114 -8.82 16.21 22.26
C ASN A 114 -9.28 15.62 23.60
N ASN A 115 -10.52 15.90 24.02
CA ASN A 115 -11.09 15.34 25.24
C ASN A 115 -11.19 13.80 25.16
N LEU A 116 -11.72 13.28 24.05
CA LEU A 116 -11.76 11.84 23.80
C LEU A 116 -10.35 11.22 23.80
N GLY A 117 -9.37 11.90 23.19
CA GLY A 117 -7.98 11.47 23.21
C GLY A 117 -7.43 11.32 24.64
N ARG A 118 -7.74 12.26 25.53
CA ARG A 118 -7.34 12.19 26.95
C ARG A 118 -8.03 11.04 27.68
N GLU A 119 -9.32 10.82 27.45
CA GLU A 119 -10.06 9.70 28.05
C GLU A 119 -9.50 8.33 27.62
N VAL A 120 -9.17 8.18 26.33
CA VAL A 120 -8.54 6.96 25.80
C VAL A 120 -7.16 6.75 26.41
N GLU A 121 -6.34 7.79 26.48
CA GLU A 121 -5.00 7.76 27.09
C GLU A 121 -5.07 7.34 28.58
N GLU A 122 -6.00 7.90 29.36
CA GLU A 122 -6.20 7.48 30.75
C GLU A 122 -6.57 6.01 30.86
N LYS A 123 -7.47 5.53 30.00
CA LYS A 123 -7.88 4.12 29.98
C LYS A 123 -6.71 3.20 29.63
N LEU A 124 -5.89 3.57 28.65
CA LEU A 124 -4.70 2.83 28.26
C LEU A 124 -3.70 2.74 29.41
N ARG A 125 -3.43 3.86 30.11
CA ARG A 125 -2.54 3.87 31.29
C ARG A 125 -3.05 2.96 32.41
N ARG A 126 -4.35 3.01 32.72
CA ARG A 126 -4.95 2.14 33.75
C ARG A 126 -4.78 0.65 33.42
N LEU A 127 -4.78 0.30 32.13
CA LEU A 127 -4.56 -1.06 31.65
C LEU A 127 -3.08 -1.42 31.49
N GLY A 128 -2.15 -0.49 31.77
CA GLY A 128 -0.72 -0.70 31.55
C GLY A 128 -0.34 -0.85 30.07
N LEU A 129 -1.16 -0.35 29.14
CA LEU A 129 -0.95 -0.46 27.70
C LEU A 129 -0.31 0.82 27.16
N GLY A 130 0.79 0.66 26.42
CA GLY A 130 1.41 1.74 25.66
C GLY A 130 0.88 1.78 24.22
N LEU A 131 0.31 2.91 23.79
CA LEU A 131 -0.03 3.16 22.40
C LEU A 131 1.12 3.91 21.73
N THR A 132 1.65 3.34 20.64
CA THR A 132 2.61 4.01 19.77
C THR A 132 1.96 4.28 18.42
N THR A 133 1.94 5.53 17.99
CA THR A 133 1.50 5.91 16.65
C THR A 133 2.73 6.12 15.76
N GLY A 134 2.71 5.53 14.57
CA GLY A 134 3.69 5.80 13.52
C GLY A 134 3.09 6.80 12.53
N GLY A 135 3.82 7.85 12.20
CA GLY A 135 3.50 8.70 11.05
C GLY A 135 4.35 8.27 9.85
N GLU A 136 3.71 7.90 8.74
CA GLU A 136 4.41 7.68 7.47
C GLU A 136 4.65 9.02 6.78
N LEU A 137 5.56 9.83 7.34
CA LEU A 137 5.96 11.09 6.74
C LEU A 137 6.82 10.82 5.50
N THR A 138 6.42 11.38 4.37
CA THR A 138 7.21 11.32 3.12
C THR A 138 8.12 12.52 3.03
N PHE A 139 9.43 12.29 2.88
CA PHE A 139 10.38 13.32 2.52
C PHE A 139 10.41 13.48 1.00
N ILE A 140 10.30 14.72 0.52
CA ILE A 140 10.47 15.11 -0.88
C ILE A 140 11.48 16.26 -0.90
N SER A 141 12.48 16.19 -1.79
CA SER A 141 13.47 17.25 -1.94
C SER A 141 12.80 18.55 -2.40
N ILE A 142 13.11 19.70 -1.78
CA ILE A 142 12.61 21.00 -2.24
C ILE A 142 13.28 21.46 -3.54
N ASP A 143 14.53 21.04 -3.77
CA ASP A 143 15.35 21.49 -4.89
C ASP A 143 15.01 20.73 -6.18
N ASP A 144 14.42 19.54 -6.06
CA ASP A 144 14.19 18.62 -7.19
C ASP A 144 12.90 17.79 -7.02
N PHE A 145 11.83 18.36 -6.45
CA PHE A 145 10.60 17.61 -6.16
C PHE A 145 9.89 17.04 -7.42
N GLU A 146 10.21 17.55 -8.61
CA GLU A 146 9.62 17.09 -9.87
C GLU A 146 10.39 15.96 -10.55
N SER A 147 11.58 15.57 -10.13
CA SER A 147 12.28 14.51 -10.86
C SER A 147 11.58 13.14 -10.73
N PRO A 148 11.83 12.21 -11.67
CA PRO A 148 11.29 10.86 -11.61
C PRO A 148 11.55 10.15 -10.29
N GLN A 149 12.70 10.37 -9.65
CA GLN A 149 13.09 9.76 -8.36
C GLN A 149 12.15 10.13 -7.19
N TRP A 150 11.40 11.23 -7.27
CA TRP A 150 10.41 11.62 -6.24
C TRP A 150 8.96 11.36 -6.67
N ARG A 151 8.73 10.95 -7.93
CA ARG A 151 7.40 10.68 -8.48
C ARG A 151 7.13 9.19 -8.70
N VAL A 152 7.95 8.54 -9.53
CA VAL A 152 7.68 7.18 -10.04
C VAL A 152 8.84 6.22 -9.79
N GLU A 153 10.07 6.71 -9.90
CA GLU A 153 11.25 5.85 -9.81
C GLU A 153 11.60 5.50 -8.36
N ALA A 154 12.02 4.25 -8.17
CA ALA A 154 12.43 3.75 -6.87
C ALA A 154 13.73 4.41 -6.38
N LEU A 155 14.65 4.68 -7.32
CA LEU A 155 15.98 5.23 -7.12
C LEU A 155 16.16 6.55 -7.87
N GLY A 156 17.30 7.18 -7.66
CA GLY A 156 17.79 8.36 -8.36
C GLY A 156 19.12 8.78 -7.74
N ASP A 157 19.77 9.74 -8.38
CA ASP A 157 21.14 10.14 -8.02
C ASP A 157 21.22 10.71 -6.59
N ASP A 158 20.19 11.44 -6.16
CA ASP A 158 20.22 12.18 -4.90
C ASP A 158 19.45 11.51 -3.77
N LYS A 159 18.44 10.69 -4.09
CA LYS A 159 17.51 10.13 -3.11
C LYS A 159 18.21 9.39 -1.96
N ARG A 160 19.21 8.56 -2.29
CA ARG A 160 19.97 7.78 -1.29
C ARG A 160 20.89 8.66 -0.44
N ARG A 161 21.52 9.65 -1.05
CA ARG A 161 22.40 10.62 -0.38
C ARG A 161 21.60 11.47 0.61
N LEU A 162 20.50 12.08 0.15
CA LEU A 162 19.62 12.90 0.98
C LEU A 162 18.99 12.11 2.12
N ALA A 163 18.63 10.85 1.90
CA ALA A 163 18.15 9.98 2.97
C ALA A 163 19.24 9.69 4.02
N GLY A 164 20.50 9.52 3.61
CA GLY A 164 21.64 9.38 4.52
C GLY A 164 21.90 10.65 5.35
N GLU A 165 21.84 11.82 4.71
CA GLU A 165 21.94 13.11 5.42
C GLU A 165 20.81 13.32 6.42
N LEU A 166 19.57 12.94 6.05
CA LEU A 166 18.44 12.99 6.96
C LEU A 166 18.65 12.05 8.15
N LEU A 167 19.11 10.80 7.90
CA LEU A 167 19.42 9.83 8.96
C LEU A 167 20.45 10.38 9.94
N ASP A 168 21.55 10.96 9.45
CA ASP A 168 22.61 11.54 10.27
C ASP A 168 22.09 12.72 11.11
N ARG A 169 21.25 13.58 10.53
CA ARG A 169 20.59 14.68 11.27
C ARG A 169 19.65 14.16 12.35
N LEU A 170 18.89 13.11 12.06
CA LEU A 170 17.98 12.48 13.03
C LEU A 170 18.78 11.83 14.18
N GLU A 171 19.87 11.13 13.86
CA GLU A 171 20.78 10.54 14.85
C GLU A 171 21.34 11.63 15.79
N LYS A 172 21.95 12.68 15.23
CA LYS A 172 22.49 13.81 16.02
C LYS A 172 21.43 14.49 16.88
N ARG A 173 20.18 14.55 16.40
CA ARG A 173 19.08 15.20 17.13
C ARG A 173 18.55 14.34 18.27
N PHE A 174 18.31 13.05 18.02
CA PHE A 174 17.54 12.18 18.91
C PHE A 174 18.38 11.15 19.65
N ALA A 175 19.48 10.68 19.06
CA ALA A 175 20.32 9.61 19.58
C ALA A 175 21.68 10.10 20.09
N LYS A 176 21.68 11.25 20.80
CA LYS A 176 22.90 11.97 21.23
C LYS A 176 23.91 11.12 22.00
N SER A 177 23.43 10.14 22.75
CA SER A 177 24.28 9.28 23.57
C SER A 177 24.88 8.09 22.82
N GLY A 178 24.52 7.88 21.54
CA GLY A 178 24.93 6.74 20.74
C GLY A 178 23.74 5.94 20.22
N GLY A 179 23.34 6.20 18.97
CA GLY A 179 22.30 5.44 18.26
C GLY A 179 22.86 4.25 17.48
N LEU A 180 22.04 3.22 17.32
CA LEU A 180 22.31 2.17 16.33
C LEU A 180 21.74 2.60 14.99
N LEU A 181 22.63 2.82 14.02
CA LEU A 181 22.26 3.01 12.63
C LEU A 181 22.18 1.66 11.92
N HIS A 182 21.10 1.44 11.19
CA HIS A 182 20.87 0.22 10.42
C HIS A 182 20.61 0.58 8.96
N TYR A 183 21.37 -0.04 8.07
CA TYR A 183 21.34 0.19 6.62
C TYR A 183 20.80 -1.05 5.92
N GLY A 184 19.50 -1.30 5.99
CA GLY A 184 18.91 -2.57 5.58
C GLY A 184 18.40 -2.59 4.14
N LEU A 185 17.96 -3.78 3.73
CA LEU A 185 17.08 -3.94 2.59
C LEU A 185 15.67 -3.48 2.97
N GLY A 186 15.08 -2.70 2.09
CA GLY A 186 13.69 -2.30 2.12
C GLY A 186 12.79 -3.29 1.38
N LYS A 187 11.55 -2.85 1.14
CA LYS A 187 10.56 -3.64 0.41
C LYS A 187 11.03 -3.89 -1.02
N TRP A 188 10.81 -5.11 -1.51
CA TRP A 188 11.07 -5.50 -2.89
C TRP A 188 9.75 -5.63 -3.64
N TYR A 189 9.59 -4.86 -4.71
CA TYR A 189 8.37 -4.91 -5.53
C TYR A 189 8.56 -5.82 -6.75
N PRO A 190 7.50 -6.53 -7.20
CA PRO A 190 7.57 -7.33 -8.42
C PRO A 190 8.05 -6.51 -9.62
N GLY A 191 9.03 -7.05 -10.35
CA GLY A 191 9.61 -6.40 -11.53
C GLY A 191 10.85 -5.54 -11.27
N GLU A 192 11.21 -5.27 -10.00
CA GLU A 192 12.47 -4.59 -9.67
C GLU A 192 13.63 -5.58 -9.65
N ALA A 193 14.79 -5.21 -10.20
CA ALA A 193 15.97 -6.06 -10.27
C ALA A 193 16.59 -6.35 -8.89
N LEU A 194 16.46 -5.42 -7.95
CA LEU A 194 16.97 -5.50 -6.59
C LEU A 194 15.94 -4.98 -5.59
N PRO A 195 15.96 -5.46 -4.33
CA PRO A 195 15.20 -4.86 -3.25
C PRO A 195 15.56 -3.38 -3.08
N ARG A 196 14.59 -2.56 -2.64
CA ARG A 196 14.87 -1.19 -2.23
C ARG A 196 15.74 -1.19 -0.96
N TRP A 197 16.10 -0.01 -0.47
CA TRP A 197 16.86 0.17 0.77
C TRP A 197 15.98 0.73 1.90
N SER A 198 16.41 0.51 3.14
CA SER A 198 15.77 1.04 4.34
C SER A 198 16.83 1.51 5.33
N LEU A 199 16.65 2.70 5.88
CA LEU A 199 17.56 3.28 6.86
C LEU A 199 16.84 3.41 8.20
N GLY A 200 17.44 2.85 9.25
CA GLY A 200 16.93 2.89 10.61
C GLY A 200 17.88 3.63 11.55
N CYS A 201 17.32 4.42 12.45
CA CYS A 201 18.05 5.01 13.58
C CYS A 201 17.31 4.62 14.86
N TYR A 202 17.97 3.84 15.71
CA TYR A 202 17.41 3.35 16.97
C TYR A 202 18.19 3.93 18.15
N TRP A 203 17.48 4.34 19.19
CA TRP A 203 18.08 4.87 20.42
C TRP A 203 17.25 4.49 21.62
N ARG A 204 17.89 4.52 22.79
CA ARG A 204 17.20 4.26 24.06
C ARG A 204 16.72 5.57 24.66
N LYS A 205 15.50 5.54 25.22
CA LYS A 205 14.92 6.70 25.94
C LYS A 205 15.68 7.04 27.22
N ASP A 206 16.36 6.06 27.81
CA ASP A 206 17.19 6.24 29.01
C ASP A 206 18.56 6.87 28.72
N GLY A 207 18.89 7.13 27.45
CA GLY A 207 20.15 7.76 27.06
C GLY A 207 21.37 6.86 27.17
N VAL A 208 21.22 5.55 27.39
CA VAL A 208 22.34 4.60 27.31
C VAL A 208 22.66 4.35 25.82
N PRO A 209 23.95 4.37 25.41
CA PRO A 209 24.34 4.05 24.04
C PRO A 209 23.90 2.64 23.65
N ILE A 210 23.34 2.49 22.45
CA ILE A 210 23.21 1.16 21.81
C ILE A 210 24.52 0.82 21.09
N TRP A 211 25.11 1.81 20.43
CA TRP A 211 26.39 1.69 19.75
C TRP A 211 27.40 2.61 20.42
N GLY A 212 28.53 2.04 20.85
CA GLY A 212 29.51 2.75 21.69
C GLY A 212 30.48 3.67 20.92
N ASP A 213 30.72 3.40 19.63
CA ASP A 213 31.71 4.14 18.84
C ASP A 213 31.22 4.44 17.42
N ARG A 214 30.67 5.64 17.24
CA ARG A 214 30.16 6.14 15.95
C ARG A 214 31.20 6.13 14.83
N SER A 215 32.50 6.19 15.17
CA SER A 215 33.57 6.28 14.17
C SER A 215 33.73 4.99 13.34
N LEU A 216 33.24 3.87 13.87
CA LEU A 216 33.24 2.55 13.23
C LEU A 216 32.12 2.38 12.19
N ILE A 217 31.13 3.29 12.18
CA ILE A 217 30.05 3.27 11.19
C ILE A 217 30.53 4.01 9.92
N ALA A 218 30.44 3.32 8.78
CA ALA A 218 30.80 3.90 7.49
C ALA A 218 29.83 5.02 7.07
N GLU A 219 30.35 5.98 6.31
CA GLU A 219 29.58 7.08 5.75
C GLU A 219 29.32 6.81 4.27
N ASP A 220 28.06 6.89 3.83
CA ASP A 220 27.67 6.59 2.44
C ASP A 220 28.37 7.48 1.40
N SER A 221 28.67 8.73 1.77
CA SER A 221 29.30 9.73 0.91
C SER A 221 30.82 9.57 0.79
N ARG A 222 31.43 8.62 1.51
CA ARG A 222 32.88 8.47 1.58
C ARG A 222 33.36 7.21 0.87
N ASP A 223 34.44 7.37 0.09
CA ASP A 223 35.22 6.24 -0.41
C ASP A 223 36.27 5.82 0.62
N TYR A 224 36.18 4.56 1.05
CA TYR A 224 37.14 3.95 1.96
C TYR A 224 38.17 3.07 1.24
N GLY A 225 38.09 2.95 -0.10
CA GLY A 225 39.02 2.17 -0.91
C GLY A 225 38.86 0.65 -0.80
N HIS A 226 37.80 0.17 -0.13
CA HIS A 226 37.50 -1.26 -0.01
C HIS A 226 36.82 -1.79 -1.28
N THR A 227 37.17 -3.02 -1.65
CA THR A 227 36.68 -3.72 -2.84
C THR A 227 35.91 -4.99 -2.46
N GLY A 228 35.44 -5.73 -3.46
CA GLY A 228 34.81 -7.04 -3.24
C GLY A 228 35.75 -8.06 -2.59
N LYS A 229 37.07 -7.91 -2.70
CA LYS A 229 38.03 -8.82 -2.06
C LYS A 229 38.00 -8.69 -0.53
N GLU A 230 38.00 -7.45 -0.03
CA GLU A 230 37.87 -7.19 1.41
C GLU A 230 36.53 -7.69 1.95
N ALA A 231 35.45 -7.59 1.15
CA ALA A 231 34.15 -8.18 1.46
C ALA A 231 34.24 -9.68 1.74
N GLU A 232 34.88 -10.39 0.80
CA GLU A 232 34.97 -11.84 0.81
C GLU A 232 35.81 -12.32 2.01
N ILE A 233 36.93 -11.63 2.28
CA ILE A 233 37.75 -11.85 3.48
C ILE A 233 36.92 -11.64 4.75
N PHE A 234 36.16 -10.55 4.84
CA PHE A 234 35.34 -10.25 6.02
C PHE A 234 34.28 -11.32 6.27
N ILE A 235 33.62 -11.81 5.21
CA ILE A 235 32.63 -12.88 5.29
C ILE A 235 33.26 -14.17 5.84
N VAL A 236 34.42 -14.57 5.30
CA VAL A 236 35.12 -15.80 5.72
C VAL A 236 35.64 -15.68 7.15
N LEU A 237 36.17 -14.53 7.55
CA LEU A 237 36.60 -14.29 8.93
C LEU A 237 35.41 -14.29 9.88
N GLY A 238 34.30 -13.67 9.50
CA GLY A 238 33.07 -13.62 10.29
C GLY A 238 32.50 -15.02 10.56
N THR A 239 32.43 -15.88 9.55
CA THR A 239 31.98 -17.27 9.73
C THR A 239 32.95 -18.09 10.57
N THR A 240 34.26 -17.86 10.40
CA THR A 240 35.31 -18.54 11.19
C THR A 240 35.24 -18.13 12.67
N LEU A 241 35.08 -16.85 12.97
CA LEU A 241 34.92 -16.35 14.36
C LEU A 241 33.63 -16.87 14.99
N SER A 242 32.52 -16.82 14.26
CA SER A 242 31.23 -17.37 14.71
C SER A 242 31.34 -18.84 15.12
N SER A 243 32.03 -19.66 14.32
CA SER A 243 32.26 -21.08 14.66
C SER A 243 33.10 -21.32 15.93
N ARG A 244 33.93 -20.35 16.33
CA ARG A 244 34.75 -20.41 17.56
C ARG A 244 34.01 -19.97 18.81
N PHE A 245 32.98 -19.13 18.69
CA PHE A 245 32.13 -18.65 19.81
C PHE A 245 30.95 -19.58 20.11
N ASN A 246 31.12 -20.90 19.91
CA ASN A 246 30.09 -21.94 19.92
C ASN A 246 29.50 -22.26 21.33
N SER A 247 29.08 -21.24 22.07
CA SER A 247 28.06 -21.33 23.12
C SER A 247 26.70 -20.78 22.66
N LEU A 248 26.64 -20.14 21.49
CA LEU A 248 25.42 -19.75 20.79
C LEU A 248 25.47 -20.48 19.45
N GLY A 249 24.60 -21.48 19.25
CA GLY A 249 24.71 -22.43 18.13
C GLY A 249 24.88 -21.78 16.75
N TYR A 250 25.41 -22.57 15.81
CA TYR A 250 25.80 -22.24 14.42
C TYR A 250 24.91 -21.27 13.60
N ASP A 251 23.73 -20.91 14.07
CA ASP A 251 22.71 -20.14 13.34
C ASP A 251 22.49 -18.70 13.85
N VAL A 252 23.06 -18.28 14.99
CA VAL A 252 22.69 -16.98 15.61
C VAL A 252 23.63 -15.81 15.27
N ALA A 253 24.86 -16.09 14.85
CA ALA A 253 25.85 -15.06 14.50
C ALA A 253 26.25 -15.17 13.03
N ARG A 254 25.30 -14.90 12.14
CA ARG A 254 25.63 -14.39 10.81
C ARG A 254 25.92 -12.90 10.98
N PRO A 255 26.97 -12.33 10.38
CA PRO A 255 27.06 -10.88 10.31
C PRO A 255 25.73 -10.40 9.73
N LEU A 256 25.08 -9.43 10.38
CA LEU A 256 23.81 -8.86 9.91
C LEU A 256 23.95 -8.24 8.50
N TYR A 257 25.16 -8.26 7.95
CA TYR A 257 25.57 -7.83 6.63
C TYR A 257 26.45 -8.88 5.96
N VAL A 258 25.81 -9.89 5.36
CA VAL A 258 26.44 -10.68 4.30
C VAL A 258 25.42 -10.94 3.18
N ALA A 259 25.64 -10.22 2.09
CA ALA A 259 25.18 -10.48 0.72
C ALA A 259 23.67 -10.42 0.42
N SER A 260 23.29 -9.35 -0.30
CA SER A 260 22.62 -9.55 -1.59
C SER A 260 22.87 -8.34 -2.50
N LEU A 261 23.83 -8.50 -3.41
CA LEU A 261 23.96 -7.79 -4.69
C LEU A 261 24.27 -6.28 -4.64
N TYR A 262 25.57 -5.98 -4.80
CA TYR A 262 26.08 -4.80 -5.50
C TYR A 262 25.73 -3.39 -4.98
N TRP A 263 25.63 -3.15 -3.67
CA TRP A 263 25.68 -1.77 -3.16
C TRP A 263 26.32 -1.68 -1.77
N GLY A 264 27.39 -0.89 -1.65
CA GLY A 264 27.80 -0.27 -0.38
C GLY A 264 29.06 -0.82 0.27
N ARG A 265 30.00 0.11 0.53
CA ARG A 265 31.35 -0.05 1.06
C ARG A 265 31.36 -0.46 2.53
N PHE A 266 32.35 -1.28 2.88
CA PHE A 266 32.48 -1.97 4.16
C PHE A 266 32.85 -1.05 5.33
N ALA A 267 32.49 -1.49 6.54
CA ALA A 267 32.87 -0.87 7.81
C ALA A 267 34.38 -0.66 7.91
N LYS A 268 34.81 0.38 8.64
CA LYS A 268 36.23 0.61 8.93
C LYS A 268 36.75 -0.58 9.75
N GLY A 269 37.64 -1.37 9.16
CA GLY A 269 38.39 -2.39 9.88
C GLY A 269 39.41 -1.75 10.81
N ASN A 270 39.52 -2.29 12.02
CA ASN A 270 40.77 -2.33 12.77
C ASN A 270 41.44 -3.68 12.49
#